data_AF-A0A950GTS1-F1
#
_entry.id   AF-A0A950GTS1-F1
#
_cell.length_a   1.000
_cell.length_b   1.000
_cell.length_c   1.000
_cell.angle_alpha   90.00
_cell.angle_beta   90.00
_cell.angle_gamma   90.00
#
_symmetry.space_group_name_H-M   'P 1'
#
loop_
_entity.id
_entity.type
_entity.pdbx_description
1 polymer ?
#
loop_
_entity_poly.entity_id
_entity_poly.type
_entity_poly.pdbx_seq_one_letter_code
_entity_poly.pdbx_strand_id
1 'polypeptide(L)'
;MTDPVRTVEEPTRKANMRAVSDDVTAKPVVAKPTAGVRSPIFAELVQAEDDTVGLLAYALYKQNKRDWLASFLKEHDREATQGEVEAYHLGERTPRRVLTYRRLAVDVLAKDPGGRDGEGLALHYPGTGGSSRRGQAGIADAILARGWSAALVAVLAIIGLAAVAIVILSIARPGVLHAITP
;
A
#
# COMPACT_ATOMS: atom_id res chain seq x y z
N MET A 1 -60.95 -29.32 41.06
CA MET A 1 -60.88 -30.22 39.88
C MET A 1 -60.55 -29.33 38.68
N THR A 2 -59.34 -28.78 38.60
CA THR A 2 -58.10 -29.36 38.06
C THR A 2 -58.11 -29.42 36.53
N ASP A 3 -57.58 -28.36 35.91
CA ASP A 3 -57.01 -28.38 34.56
C ASP A 3 -55.66 -29.14 34.57
N PRO A 4 -55.35 -29.95 33.55
CA PRO A 4 -53.98 -30.28 33.23
C PRO A 4 -53.49 -29.47 32.04
N VAL A 5 -52.73 -28.41 32.33
CA VAL A 5 -51.86 -27.70 31.40
C VAL A 5 -50.82 -28.67 30.84
N ARG A 6 -50.77 -28.79 29.51
CA ARG A 6 -49.80 -29.59 28.77
C ARG A 6 -48.46 -28.87 28.78
N THR A 7 -47.52 -29.37 29.57
CA THR A 7 -46.11 -28.91 29.64
C THR A 7 -45.43 -29.11 28.29
N VAL A 8 -44.97 -28.02 27.68
CA VAL A 8 -44.01 -28.03 26.57
C VAL A 8 -42.63 -28.21 27.18
N GLU A 9 -42.00 -29.36 26.95
CA GLU A 9 -40.59 -29.57 27.27
C GLU A 9 -39.70 -28.87 26.22
N GLU A 10 -38.94 -27.86 26.64
CA GLU A 10 -37.83 -27.28 25.87
C GLU A 10 -36.52 -27.49 26.65
N PRO A 11 -35.86 -28.66 26.55
CA PRO A 11 -34.64 -28.93 27.29
C PRO A 11 -33.42 -28.60 26.41
N THR A 12 -33.19 -27.35 26.04
CA THR A 12 -31.92 -27.01 25.35
C THR A 12 -31.47 -25.54 25.36
N ARG A 13 -32.10 -24.65 26.15
CA ARG A 13 -31.70 -23.23 26.16
C ARG A 13 -30.71 -22.85 27.27
N LYS A 14 -30.53 -23.69 28.30
CA LYS A 14 -29.69 -23.35 29.47
C LYS A 14 -28.24 -23.88 29.41
N ALA A 15 -27.95 -24.86 28.54
CA ALA A 15 -26.59 -25.38 28.40
C ALA A 15 -25.66 -24.46 27.59
N ASN A 16 -26.22 -23.68 26.65
CA ASN A 16 -25.39 -22.88 25.73
C ASN A 16 -25.02 -21.47 26.27
N MET A 17 -25.53 -21.08 27.44
CA MET A 17 -25.29 -19.74 28.00
C MET A 17 -24.16 -19.70 29.04
N ARG A 18 -23.55 -20.85 29.35
CA ARG A 18 -22.43 -20.96 30.30
C ARG A 18 -21.06 -21.17 29.65
N ALA A 19 -21.02 -21.51 28.35
CA ALA A 19 -19.79 -21.73 27.61
C ALA A 19 -19.26 -20.47 26.87
N VAL A 20 -20.04 -19.39 26.82
CA VAL A 20 -19.69 -18.12 26.15
C VAL A 20 -19.19 -17.08 27.17
N SER A 21 -18.50 -17.52 28.23
CA SER A 21 -18.04 -16.60 29.28
C SER A 21 -16.57 -16.77 29.67
N ASP A 22 -15.91 -17.85 29.23
CA ASP A 22 -14.55 -18.18 29.70
C ASP A 22 -13.45 -17.84 28.68
N ASP A 23 -13.79 -17.44 27.44
CA ASP A 23 -12.81 -17.16 26.38
C ASP A 23 -12.58 -15.65 26.10
N VAL A 24 -13.10 -14.76 26.96
CA VAL A 24 -12.88 -13.30 26.85
C VAL A 24 -11.78 -12.83 27.82
N THR A 25 -10.72 -13.63 27.95
CA THR A 25 -9.53 -13.25 28.75
C THR A 25 -8.23 -13.35 27.96
N ALA A 26 -8.29 -13.18 26.64
CA ALA A 26 -7.10 -12.87 25.86
C ALA A 26 -6.68 -11.41 26.18
N LYS A 27 -5.82 -11.28 27.18
CA LYS A 27 -5.06 -10.07 27.51
C LYS A 27 -4.53 -9.45 26.21
N PRO A 28 -4.70 -8.14 25.95
CA PRO A 28 -4.16 -7.56 24.73
C PRO A 28 -2.65 -7.70 24.81
N VAL A 29 -2.09 -8.58 23.97
CA VAL A 29 -0.65 -8.67 23.77
C VAL A 29 -0.30 -7.40 23.02
N VAL A 30 0.01 -6.34 23.78
CA VAL A 30 0.60 -5.13 23.24
C VAL A 30 1.95 -5.52 22.67
N ALA A 31 1.97 -5.88 21.39
CA ALA A 31 3.19 -6.15 20.66
C ALA A 31 4.09 -4.92 20.78
N LYS A 32 5.27 -5.14 21.37
CA LYS A 32 6.21 -4.07 21.71
C LYS A 32 6.61 -3.30 20.44
N PRO A 33 6.66 -1.96 20.45
CA PRO A 33 6.99 -1.24 19.23
C PRO A 33 8.45 -1.44 18.82
N THR A 34 8.71 -2.26 17.80
CA THR A 34 9.96 -2.25 17.05
C THR A 34 10.10 -0.88 16.37
N ALA A 35 11.14 -0.16 16.81
CA ALA A 35 11.45 1.20 16.42
C ALA A 35 12.03 1.25 15.01
N GLY A 36 11.15 1.26 14.02
CA GLY A 36 11.43 1.74 12.67
C GLY A 36 10.26 2.62 12.28
N VAL A 37 10.51 3.93 12.08
CA VAL A 37 9.55 5.02 11.82
C VAL A 37 8.13 4.51 11.53
N ARG A 38 7.35 4.27 12.58
CA ARG A 38 6.00 3.73 12.45
C ARG A 38 5.10 4.88 12.00
N SER A 39 4.49 4.74 10.82
CA SER A 39 3.42 5.64 10.42
C SER A 39 2.33 5.57 11.49
N PRO A 40 1.90 6.70 12.12
CA PRO A 40 0.96 6.67 13.23
C PRO A 40 -0.35 5.92 12.91
N ILE A 41 -0.80 6.03 11.66
CA ILE A 41 -2.01 5.35 11.18
C ILE A 41 -1.87 3.82 11.07
N PHE A 42 -0.65 3.29 10.99
CA PHE A 42 -0.42 1.85 10.99
C PHE A 42 -0.92 1.22 12.29
N ALA A 43 -0.62 1.85 13.42
CA ALA A 43 -1.07 1.37 14.74
C ALA A 43 -2.59 1.50 14.92
N GLU A 44 -3.24 2.40 14.19
CA GLU A 44 -4.70 2.55 14.21
C GLU A 44 -5.38 1.50 13.31
N LEU A 45 -4.73 1.14 12.20
CA LEU A 45 -5.26 0.19 11.22
C LEU A 45 -4.95 -1.27 11.53
N VAL A 46 -3.79 -1.59 12.12
CA VAL A 46 -3.29 -2.95 12.33
C VAL A 46 -3.24 -3.27 13.81
N GLN A 47 -4.08 -4.19 14.26
CA GLN A 47 -4.23 -4.51 15.68
C GLN A 47 -3.32 -5.66 16.15
N ALA A 48 -2.90 -6.53 15.22
CA ALA A 48 -2.02 -7.67 15.48
C ALA A 48 -1.18 -7.98 14.23
N GLU A 49 -0.12 -8.79 14.38
CA GLU A 49 0.77 -9.16 13.28
C GLU A 49 0.07 -10.02 12.21
N ASP A 50 -0.96 -10.76 12.61
CA ASP A 50 -1.81 -11.62 11.78
C ASP A 50 -3.14 -10.93 11.36
N ASP A 51 -3.31 -9.64 11.64
CA ASP A 51 -4.48 -8.85 11.25
C ASP A 51 -4.46 -8.56 9.74
N THR A 52 -4.83 -9.57 8.94
CA THR A 52 -4.87 -9.50 7.46
C THR A 52 -5.76 -8.36 6.96
N VAL A 53 -6.89 -8.13 7.62
CA VAL A 53 -7.79 -7.00 7.34
C VAL A 53 -7.07 -5.67 7.59
N GLY A 54 -6.38 -5.53 8.72
CA GLY A 54 -5.62 -4.33 9.06
C GLY A 54 -4.46 -4.08 8.09
N LEU A 55 -3.71 -5.13 7.75
CA LEU A 55 -2.59 -5.05 6.81
C LEU A 55 -3.04 -4.63 5.41
N LEU A 56 -4.14 -5.22 4.92
CA LEU A 56 -4.74 -4.82 3.66
C LEU A 56 -5.31 -3.39 3.71
N ALA A 57 -5.96 -3.02 4.82
CA ALA A 57 -6.45 -1.66 5.03
C ALA A 57 -5.30 -0.63 5.00
N TYR A 58 -4.13 -0.98 5.56
CA TYR A 58 -2.93 -0.14 5.47
C TYR A 58 -2.41 -0.02 4.04
N ALA A 59 -2.42 -1.11 3.25
CA ALA A 59 -2.06 -1.05 1.83
C ALA A 59 -3.00 -0.11 1.05
N LEU A 60 -4.31 -0.19 1.30
CA LEU A 60 -5.32 0.70 0.70
C LEU A 60 -5.10 2.17 1.09
N TYR A 61 -4.74 2.46 2.35
CA TYR A 61 -4.35 3.79 2.78
C TYR A 61 -3.13 4.31 2.00
N LYS A 62 -2.08 3.49 1.83
CA LYS A 62 -0.86 3.89 1.11
C LYS A 62 -1.13 4.14 -0.38
N GLN A 63 -2.05 3.39 -0.98
CA GLN A 63 -2.54 3.65 -2.33
C GLN A 63 -3.25 4.99 -2.41
N ASN A 64 -4.23 5.24 -1.52
CA ASN A 64 -4.92 6.53 -1.47
C ASN A 64 -3.95 7.72 -1.27
N LYS A 65 -2.91 7.56 -0.45
CA LYS A 65 -1.88 8.61 -0.27
C LYS A 65 -1.11 8.90 -1.56
N ARG A 66 -0.75 7.87 -2.31
CA ARG A 66 -0.08 8.04 -3.62
C ARG A 66 -0.99 8.76 -4.61
N ASP A 67 -2.27 8.39 -4.65
CA ASP A 67 -3.24 9.00 -5.56
C ASP A 67 -3.50 10.46 -5.20
N TRP A 68 -3.57 10.77 -3.90
CA TRP A 68 -3.65 12.14 -3.40
C TRP A 68 -2.41 12.96 -3.78
N LEU A 69 -1.20 12.44 -3.57
CA LEU A 69 0.04 13.13 -3.96
C LEU A 69 0.11 13.39 -5.46
N ALA A 70 -0.28 12.42 -6.29
CA ALA A 70 -0.31 12.57 -7.73
C ALA A 70 -1.35 13.62 -8.18
N SER A 71 -2.53 13.62 -7.56
CA SER A 71 -3.58 14.61 -7.81
C SER A 71 -3.13 16.01 -7.39
N PHE A 72 -2.51 16.12 -6.22
CA PHE A 72 -1.97 17.38 -5.70
C PHE A 72 -0.93 17.98 -6.64
N LEU A 73 0.03 17.17 -7.09
CA LEU A 73 1.06 17.60 -8.04
C LEU A 73 0.43 18.11 -9.34
N LYS A 74 -0.56 17.39 -9.86
CA LYS A 74 -1.27 17.76 -11.09
C LYS A 74 -2.04 19.07 -10.95
N GLU A 75 -2.66 19.32 -9.80
CA GLU A 75 -3.52 20.48 -9.57
C GLU A 75 -2.74 21.75 -9.21
N HIS A 76 -1.62 21.61 -8.52
CA HIS A 76 -0.82 22.75 -8.03
C HIS A 76 0.50 22.96 -8.77
N ASP A 77 0.86 22.07 -9.71
CA ASP A 77 2.14 22.08 -10.46
C ASP A 77 3.38 22.14 -9.56
N ARG A 78 3.27 21.55 -8.35
CA ARG A 78 4.35 21.43 -7.37
C ARG A 78 4.12 20.25 -6.45
N GLU A 79 5.19 19.80 -5.80
CA GLU A 79 5.07 18.81 -4.74
C GLU A 79 4.35 19.38 -3.50
N ALA A 80 3.66 18.51 -2.76
CA ALA A 80 3.05 18.86 -1.49
C ALA A 80 4.13 19.17 -0.46
N THR A 81 3.96 20.27 0.28
CA THR A 81 4.82 20.63 1.40
C THR A 81 4.59 19.69 2.58
N GLN A 82 5.52 19.68 3.52
CA GLN A 82 5.41 18.85 4.72
C GLN A 82 4.13 19.14 5.53
N GLY A 83 3.75 20.41 5.69
CA GLY A 83 2.51 20.79 6.40
C GLY A 83 1.24 20.31 5.70
N GLU A 84 1.22 20.26 4.38
CA GLU A 84 0.08 19.73 3.60
C GLU A 84 -0.01 18.20 3.72
N VAL A 85 1.13 17.51 3.72
CA VAL A 85 1.20 16.07 3.96
C VAL A 85 0.73 15.73 5.39
N GLU A 86 1.08 16.55 6.37
CA GLU A 86 0.62 16.42 7.76
C GLU A 86 -0.89 16.66 7.90
N ALA A 87 -1.43 17.68 7.24
CA ALA A 87 -2.87 17.94 7.19
C ALA A 87 -3.63 16.75 6.57
N TYR A 88 -3.09 16.15 5.50
CA TYR A 88 -3.62 14.93 4.92
C TYR A 88 -3.59 13.77 5.94
N HIS A 89 -2.48 13.54 6.66
CA HIS A 89 -2.45 12.50 7.70
C HIS A 89 -3.47 12.74 8.81
N LEU A 90 -3.66 13.99 9.24
CA LEU A 90 -4.65 14.33 10.25
C LEU A 90 -6.07 13.97 9.80
N GLY A 91 -6.42 14.25 8.53
CA GLY A 91 -7.72 13.89 7.96
C GLY A 91 -7.94 12.38 7.83
N GLU A 92 -6.88 11.64 7.46
CA GLU A 92 -6.95 10.19 7.27
C GLU A 92 -7.00 9.38 8.57
N ARG A 93 -6.57 9.96 9.69
CA ARG A 93 -6.59 9.34 11.03
C ARG A 93 -7.91 9.50 11.78
N THR A 94 -8.92 10.09 11.15
CA THR A 94 -10.24 10.18 11.77
C THR A 94 -10.85 8.78 11.95
N PRO A 95 -11.60 8.51 13.04
CA PRO A 95 -12.19 7.18 13.27
C PRO A 95 -13.04 6.69 12.10
N ARG A 96 -13.73 7.61 11.42
CA ARG A 96 -14.53 7.32 10.23
C ARG A 96 -13.66 6.81 9.08
N ARG A 97 -12.53 7.46 8.79
CA ARG A 97 -11.64 7.06 7.68
C ARG A 97 -10.95 5.73 7.96
N VAL A 98 -10.47 5.53 9.19
CA VAL A 98 -9.91 4.25 9.65
C VAL A 98 -10.91 3.10 9.45
N LEU A 99 -12.17 3.29 9.89
CA LEU A 99 -13.25 2.32 9.66
C LEU A 99 -13.52 2.07 8.17
N THR A 100 -13.49 3.12 7.34
CA THR A 100 -13.67 2.98 5.90
C THR A 100 -12.62 2.06 5.29
N TYR A 101 -11.33 2.25 5.59
CA TYR A 101 -10.28 1.39 5.06
C TYR A 101 -10.42 -0.07 5.51
N ARG A 102 -10.76 -0.30 6.78
CA ARG A 102 -11.01 -1.66 7.27
C ARG A 102 -12.21 -2.32 6.59
N ARG A 103 -13.30 -1.59 6.35
CA ARG A 103 -14.46 -2.11 5.62
C ARG A 103 -14.12 -2.46 4.18
N LEU A 104 -13.41 -1.58 3.48
CA LEU A 104 -12.98 -1.86 2.10
C LEU A 104 -12.05 -3.08 2.04
N ALA A 105 -11.16 -3.25 3.01
CA ALA A 105 -10.32 -4.43 3.10
C ALA A 105 -11.14 -5.71 3.28
N VAL A 106 -12.16 -5.70 4.15
CA VAL A 106 -13.11 -6.83 4.29
C VAL A 106 -13.80 -7.11 2.96
N ASP A 107 -14.29 -6.09 2.26
CA ASP A 107 -14.98 -6.26 0.98
C ASP A 107 -14.05 -6.84 -0.11
N VAL A 108 -12.77 -6.45 -0.13
CA VAL A 108 -11.77 -7.01 -1.06
C VAL A 108 -11.53 -8.49 -0.77
N LEU A 109 -11.27 -8.84 0.49
CA LEU A 109 -11.03 -10.22 0.90
C LEU A 109 -12.26 -11.11 0.65
N ALA A 110 -13.47 -10.58 0.83
CA ALA A 110 -14.70 -11.29 0.54
C ALA A 110 -14.94 -11.53 -0.96
N LYS A 111 -14.46 -10.63 -1.82
CA LYS A 111 -14.58 -10.74 -3.28
C LYS A 111 -13.56 -11.69 -3.90
N ASP A 112 -12.41 -11.89 -3.26
CA ASP A 112 -11.37 -12.83 -3.70
C ASP A 112 -11.01 -13.83 -2.59
N PRO A 113 -11.83 -14.89 -2.37
CA PRO A 113 -11.53 -15.92 -1.38
C PRO A 113 -10.36 -16.83 -1.79
N GLY A 114 -9.76 -16.63 -2.97
CA GLY A 114 -8.88 -17.60 -3.61
C GLY A 114 -7.70 -16.97 -4.33
N GLY A 115 -7.11 -15.93 -3.72
CA GLY A 115 -5.85 -15.27 -4.08
C GLY A 115 -5.26 -15.70 -5.43
N ARG A 116 -5.79 -15.13 -6.51
CA ARG A 116 -5.29 -15.37 -7.86
C ARG A 116 -4.77 -14.07 -8.47
N ASP A 117 -3.49 -14.16 -8.84
CA ASP A 117 -2.78 -13.37 -9.83
C ASP A 117 -3.06 -11.87 -9.82
N GLY A 118 -2.68 -11.18 -8.73
CA GLY A 118 -2.21 -9.78 -8.77
C GLY A 118 -3.13 -8.69 -9.35
N GLU A 119 -4.34 -9.02 -9.82
CA GLU A 119 -5.29 -8.12 -10.46
C GLU A 119 -6.37 -7.63 -9.47
N GLY A 120 -6.35 -8.12 -8.22
CA GLY A 120 -7.40 -7.91 -7.23
C GLY A 120 -7.42 -6.59 -6.46
N LEU A 121 -6.60 -5.59 -6.80
CA LEU A 121 -6.56 -4.29 -6.11
C LEU A 121 -6.86 -3.08 -7.00
N ALA A 122 -7.48 -3.30 -8.16
CA ALA A 122 -8.16 -2.24 -8.90
C ALA A 122 -9.51 -1.91 -8.21
N LEU A 123 -9.45 -1.44 -6.96
CA LEU A 123 -10.64 -1.01 -6.25
C LEU A 123 -11.21 0.24 -6.94
N HIS A 124 -12.29 0.07 -7.70
CA HIS A 124 -13.07 1.19 -8.22
C HIS A 124 -13.75 1.90 -7.05
N TYR A 125 -13.12 2.96 -6.54
CA TYR A 125 -13.74 3.85 -5.57
C TYR A 125 -14.77 4.72 -6.31
N PRO A 126 -16.07 4.66 -5.97
CA PRO A 126 -17.06 5.54 -6.57
C PRO A 126 -16.79 6.97 -6.08
N GLY A 127 -16.12 7.76 -6.92
CA GLY A 127 -15.74 9.15 -6.61
C GLY A 127 -14.53 9.67 -7.38
N THR A 128 -13.69 8.79 -7.93
CA THR A 128 -12.56 9.18 -8.78
C THR A 128 -12.93 9.05 -10.25
N GLY A 129 -13.38 10.15 -10.86
CA GLY A 129 -13.39 10.31 -12.31
C GLY A 129 -11.95 10.30 -12.83
N GLY A 130 -11.45 9.13 -13.20
CA GLY A 130 -10.08 8.94 -13.67
C GLY A 130 -10.02 7.76 -14.62
N SER A 131 -9.95 8.07 -15.91
CA SER A 131 -9.83 7.16 -17.04
C SER A 131 -8.65 6.20 -16.89
N SER A 132 -8.93 4.99 -16.40
CA SER A 132 -7.96 3.89 -16.40
C SER A 132 -7.97 3.21 -17.77
N ARG A 133 -7.26 3.83 -18.72
CA ARG A 133 -6.56 3.13 -19.81
C ARG A 133 -5.28 3.90 -20.10
N ARG A 134 -4.20 3.53 -19.45
CA ARG A 134 -2.86 3.85 -19.95
C ARG A 134 -2.00 2.62 -19.80
N GLY A 135 -1.81 1.95 -20.92
CA GLY A 135 -0.91 0.82 -21.05
C GLY A 135 0.47 1.19 -20.52
N GLN A 136 1.11 0.18 -19.94
CA GLN A 136 2.54 0.02 -19.70
C GLN A 136 3.40 1.14 -20.30
N ALA A 137 3.55 2.23 -19.56
CA ALA A 137 4.44 3.33 -19.96
C ALA A 137 5.87 2.81 -19.86
N GLY A 138 6.57 2.77 -20.99
CA GLY A 138 7.96 2.33 -21.03
C GLY A 138 8.83 3.28 -20.21
N ILE A 139 10.02 2.81 -19.80
CA ILE A 139 11.02 3.63 -19.09
C ILE A 139 11.32 4.94 -19.85
N ALA A 140 11.15 4.93 -21.18
CA ALA A 140 11.26 6.12 -22.03
C ALA A 140 10.22 7.23 -21.70
N ASP A 141 8.98 6.87 -21.39
CA ASP A 141 7.91 7.84 -21.11
C ASP A 141 8.10 8.52 -19.75
N ALA A 142 8.64 7.79 -18.77
CA ALA A 142 8.95 8.32 -17.44
C ALA A 142 10.07 9.36 -17.47
N ILE A 143 11.02 9.23 -18.40
CA ILE A 143 12.14 10.17 -18.54
C ILE A 143 11.69 11.45 -19.27
N LEU A 144 10.82 11.34 -20.28
CA LEU A 144 10.26 12.49 -20.99
C LEU A 144 9.29 13.30 -20.12
N ALA A 145 8.58 12.65 -19.18
CA ALA A 145 7.66 13.33 -18.28
C ALA A 145 8.34 14.26 -17.26
N ARG A 146 9.65 14.15 -17.03
CA ARG A 146 10.39 14.90 -15.99
C ARG A 146 10.95 16.24 -16.49
N GLY A 147 10.55 16.70 -17.67
CA GLY A 147 10.91 18.03 -18.23
C GLY A 147 12.26 18.09 -18.95
N TRP A 148 12.90 16.95 -19.21
CA TRP A 148 14.15 16.88 -19.97
C TRP A 148 13.82 16.64 -21.44
N SER A 149 14.36 17.47 -22.35
CA SER A 149 14.13 17.26 -23.78
C SER A 149 14.66 15.88 -24.21
N ALA A 150 13.96 15.20 -25.11
CA ALA A 150 14.36 13.88 -25.63
C ALA A 150 15.80 13.89 -26.16
N ALA A 151 16.23 15.02 -26.72
CA ALA A 151 17.59 15.24 -27.20
C ALA A 151 18.63 15.19 -26.07
N LEU A 152 18.35 15.79 -24.90
CA LEU A 152 19.30 15.86 -23.80
C LEU A 152 19.48 14.50 -23.12
N VAL A 153 18.41 13.71 -23.03
CA VAL A 153 18.44 12.32 -22.56
C VAL A 153 19.26 11.45 -23.50
N ALA A 154 19.05 11.57 -24.81
CA ALA A 154 19.81 10.82 -25.80
C ALA A 154 21.31 11.13 -25.73
N VAL A 155 21.68 12.42 -25.57
CA VAL A 155 23.07 12.84 -25.41
C VAL A 155 23.69 12.24 -24.15
N LEU A 156 23.01 12.25 -23.01
CA LEU A 156 23.52 11.65 -21.76
C LEU A 156 23.69 10.13 -21.88
N ALA A 157 22.78 9.44 -22.55
CA ALA A 157 22.89 8.00 -22.79
C ALA A 157 24.11 7.66 -23.65
N ILE A 158 24.38 8.45 -24.70
CA ILE A 158 25.56 8.30 -25.57
C ILE A 158 26.84 8.55 -24.77
N ILE A 159 26.88 9.60 -23.94
CA ILE A 159 28.04 9.90 -23.08
C ILE A 159 28.29 8.76 -22.08
N GLY A 160 27.24 8.24 -21.44
CA GLY A 160 27.35 7.11 -20.52
C GLY A 160 27.90 5.85 -21.20
N LEU A 161 27.38 5.50 -22.38
CA LEU A 161 27.89 4.37 -23.17
C LEU A 161 29.36 4.55 -23.59
N ALA A 162 29.74 5.76 -24.00
CA ALA A 162 31.12 6.07 -24.36
C ALA A 162 32.08 5.94 -23.15
N ALA A 163 31.67 6.43 -21.98
CA ALA A 163 32.45 6.29 -20.75
C ALA A 163 32.64 4.82 -20.35
N VAL A 164 31.57 4.01 -20.43
CA VAL A 164 31.64 2.57 -20.16
C VAL A 164 32.56 1.88 -21.16
N ALA A 165 32.47 2.21 -22.46
CA ALA A 165 33.36 1.66 -23.47
C ALA A 165 34.83 2.02 -23.21
N ILE A 166 35.12 3.27 -22.82
CA ILE A 166 36.48 3.71 -22.47
C ILE A 166 37.01 2.93 -21.26
N VAL A 167 36.20 2.72 -20.22
CA VAL A 167 36.60 1.93 -19.04
C VAL A 167 36.88 0.47 -19.42
N ILE A 168 36.01 -0.14 -20.24
CA ILE A 168 36.19 -1.51 -20.73
C ILE A 168 37.47 -1.62 -21.57
N LEU A 169 37.74 -0.66 -22.46
CA LEU A 169 38.98 -0.63 -23.25
C LEU A 169 40.22 -0.43 -22.37
N SER A 170 40.12 0.37 -21.31
CA SER A 170 41.20 0.62 -20.35
C SER A 170 41.54 -0.64 -19.53
N ILE A 171 40.53 -1.46 -19.21
CA ILE A 171 40.71 -2.74 -18.50
C ILE A 171 41.21 -3.83 -19.46
N ALA A 172 40.74 -3.83 -20.71
CA ALA A 172 41.08 -4.86 -21.71
C ALA A 172 42.44 -4.66 -22.38
N ARG A 173 43.02 -3.45 -22.35
CA ARG A 173 44.33 -3.15 -22.97
C ARG A 173 45.24 -2.33 -22.06
N PRO A 174 45.76 -2.90 -20.96
CA PRO A 174 46.78 -2.23 -20.16
C PRO A 174 48.15 -2.09 -20.88
N GLY A 175 48.36 -2.73 -22.03
CA GLY A 175 49.67 -2.86 -22.69
C GLY A 175 50.00 -1.89 -23.84
N VAL A 176 49.16 -0.90 -24.18
CA VAL A 176 49.42 -0.04 -25.36
C VAL A 176 50.16 1.28 -25.02
N LEU A 177 50.41 1.57 -23.73
CA LEU A 177 51.09 2.81 -23.33
C LEU A 177 52.63 2.78 -23.39
N HIS A 178 53.28 1.70 -23.84
CA HIS A 178 54.74 1.65 -24.02
C HIS A 178 55.22 1.83 -25.48
N ALA A 179 54.33 2.08 -26.44
CA ALA A 179 54.70 2.24 -27.85
C ALA A 179 54.76 3.71 -28.33
N ILE A 180 54.50 4.68 -27.44
CA ILE A 180 54.53 6.12 -27.78
C ILE A 180 55.26 6.87 -26.66
N THR A 181 56.52 6.55 -26.46
CA THR A 181 57.53 7.45 -25.88
C THR A 181 58.89 6.89 -26.32
N PRO A 182 59.68 7.63 -27.13
CA PRO A 182 60.99 7.17 -27.58
C PRO A 182 61.99 7.04 -26.43
#